data_AF-A0A382P4F2-F1
#
_entry.id   AF-A0A382P4F2-F1
#
_cell.length_a   1.000
_cell.length_b   1.000
_cell.length_c   1.000
_cell.angle_alpha   90.00
_cell.angle_beta   90.00
_cell.angle_gamma   90.00
#
_symmetry.space_group_name_H-M   'P 1'
#
loop_
_entity.id
_entity.type
_entity.pdbx_description
1 polymer ?
#
loop_
_entity_poly.entity_id
_entity_poly.type
_entity_poly.pdbx_seq_one_letter_code
_entity_poly.pdbx_strand_id
1 'polypeptide(L)'
;MIDFDAMSEAGASIGSGGIIVGNETTNVVDLLRNLIAFNQFESCGKCFPCRLGNTHMLEILDRMCQNKAKSTDLALIERVGVSMKAGSLCGHGQLGFNPIASALKYFGDEIEACLAGDLPTPGVFGDGTMILPTRTRP
;
A
#
# COMPACT_ATOMS: atom_id res chain seq x y z
N MET A 1 -8.13 -0.93 26.62
CA MET A 1 -7.83 0.47 26.28
C MET A 1 -6.72 0.42 25.25
N ILE A 2 -6.83 1.18 24.16
CA ILE A 2 -5.75 1.25 23.18
C ILE A 2 -4.74 2.26 23.72
N ASP A 3 -3.52 1.79 24.03
CA ASP A 3 -2.44 2.59 24.59
C ASP A 3 -1.43 2.96 23.50
N PHE A 4 -1.03 4.23 23.46
CA PHE A 4 -0.13 4.75 22.42
C PHE A 4 1.27 4.15 22.54
N ASP A 5 1.78 4.02 23.77
CA ASP A 5 3.14 3.55 24.02
C ASP A 5 3.26 2.06 23.66
N ALA A 6 2.34 1.23 24.14
CA ALA A 6 2.30 -0.20 23.80
C ALA A 6 2.17 -0.46 22.29
N MET A 7 1.45 0.40 21.55
CA MET A 7 1.28 0.24 20.10
C MET A 7 2.53 0.65 19.33
N SER A 8 3.19 1.72 19.77
CA SER A 8 4.49 2.15 19.24
C SER A 8 5.55 1.06 19.40
N GLU A 9 5.61 0.40 20.57
CA GLU A 9 6.50 -0.74 20.82
C GLU A 9 6.23 -1.92 19.89
N ALA A 10 4.98 -2.17 19.52
CA ALA A 10 4.60 -3.18 18.54
C ALA A 10 4.92 -2.79 17.08
N GLY A 11 5.43 -1.57 16.86
CA GLY A 11 5.69 -1.01 15.53
C GLY A 11 4.45 -0.47 14.81
N ALA A 12 3.35 -0.27 15.54
CA ALA A 12 2.13 0.35 15.04
C ALA A 12 2.05 1.83 15.45
N SER A 13 1.55 2.67 14.56
CA SER A 13 1.31 4.09 14.86
C SER A 13 -0.18 4.37 14.90
N ILE A 14 -0.66 4.99 15.97
CA ILE A 14 -2.06 5.41 16.09
C ILE A 14 -2.18 6.89 15.72
N GLY A 15 -2.97 7.16 14.69
CA GLY A 15 -3.33 8.51 14.28
C GLY A 15 -4.69 8.92 14.86
N SER A 16 -5.71 9.00 14.01
CA SER A 16 -7.06 9.44 14.35
C SER A 16 -7.91 8.44 15.14
N GLY A 17 -7.35 7.26 15.49
CA GLY A 17 -8.09 6.18 16.14
C GLY A 17 -9.00 5.37 15.21
N GLY A 18 -8.90 5.55 13.89
CA GLY A 18 -9.59 4.70 12.91
C GLY A 18 -9.01 3.29 12.86
N ILE A 19 -9.86 2.27 12.91
CA ILE A 19 -9.46 0.86 12.87
C ILE A 19 -10.19 0.19 11.70
N ILE A 20 -9.42 -0.47 10.84
CA ILE A 20 -9.93 -1.32 9.76
C ILE A 20 -9.63 -2.76 10.15
N VAL A 21 -10.66 -3.61 10.16
CA VAL A 21 -10.55 -5.04 10.51
C VAL A 21 -10.82 -5.86 9.26
N GLY A 22 -9.84 -6.66 8.85
CA GLY A 22 -9.99 -7.71 7.83
C GLY A 22 -9.96 -9.09 8.48
N ASN A 23 -10.63 -10.06 7.86
CA ASN A 23 -10.56 -11.48 8.21
C ASN A 23 -9.72 -12.26 7.19
N GLU A 24 -9.63 -13.57 7.34
CA GLU A 24 -8.84 -14.47 6.47
C GLU A 24 -9.36 -14.55 5.03
N THR A 25 -10.57 -14.04 4.76
CA THR A 25 -11.12 -13.94 3.40
C THR A 25 -10.71 -12.65 2.69
N THR A 26 -10.05 -11.72 3.40
CA THR A 26 -9.60 -10.44 2.84
C THR A 26 -8.25 -10.61 2.17
N ASN A 27 -8.17 -10.28 0.88
CA ASN A 27 -6.88 -10.27 0.17
C ASN A 27 -6.04 -9.06 0.63
N VAL A 28 -4.87 -9.32 1.21
CA VAL A 28 -3.96 -8.28 1.73
C VAL A 28 -3.47 -7.34 0.63
N VAL A 29 -3.16 -7.86 -0.56
CA VAL A 29 -2.68 -7.05 -1.70
C VAL A 29 -3.75 -6.09 -2.19
N ASP A 30 -5.02 -6.52 -2.24
CA ASP A 30 -6.14 -5.64 -2.59
C ASP A 30 -6.38 -4.55 -1.54
N LEU A 31 -6.30 -4.91 -0.26
CA LEU A 31 -6.41 -3.93 0.82
C LEU A 31 -5.31 -2.86 0.70
N LEU A 32 -4.06 -3.27 0.50
CA LEU A 32 -2.94 -2.35 0.28
C LEU A 32 -3.17 -1.47 -0.94
N ARG A 33 -3.60 -2.07 -2.05
CA ARG A 33 -3.91 -1.35 -3.29
C ARG A 33 -4.94 -0.25 -3.04
N ASN A 34 -6.02 -0.53 -2.31
CA ASN A 34 -7.04 0.46 -1.97
C ASN A 34 -6.48 1.59 -1.09
N LEU A 35 -5.67 1.27 -0.09
CA LEU A 35 -5.03 2.27 0.77
C LEU A 35 -4.08 3.18 -0.03
N ILE A 36 -3.30 2.60 -0.94
CA ILE A 36 -2.35 3.36 -1.77
C ILE A 36 -3.07 4.16 -2.86
N ALA A 37 -4.17 3.63 -3.43
CA ALA A 37 -5.02 4.37 -4.35
C ALA A 37 -5.60 5.63 -3.68
N PHE A 38 -6.05 5.50 -2.43
CA PHE A 38 -6.49 6.64 -1.63
C PHE A 38 -5.33 7.62 -1.38
N ASN A 39 -4.16 7.14 -0.96
CA ASN A 39 -2.99 8.00 -0.72
C ASN A 39 -2.54 8.75 -1.98
N GLN A 40 -2.62 8.09 -3.14
CA GLN A 40 -2.33 8.68 -4.45
C GLN A 40 -3.33 9.79 -4.77
N PHE A 41 -4.63 9.53 -4.59
CA PHE A 41 -5.71 10.47 -4.87
C PHE A 41 -5.65 11.73 -3.97
N GLU A 42 -5.37 11.54 -2.68
CA GLU A 42 -5.28 12.63 -1.69
C GLU A 42 -3.94 13.38 -1.73
N SER A 43 -2.96 12.88 -2.49
CA SER A 43 -1.68 13.56 -2.65
C SER A 43 -1.87 14.99 -3.15
N CYS A 44 -1.28 15.96 -2.45
CA CYS A 44 -1.31 17.36 -2.86
C CYS A 44 -0.46 17.67 -4.10
N GLY A 45 0.42 16.73 -4.51
CA GLY A 45 1.26 16.84 -5.71
C GLY A 45 2.55 17.65 -5.54
N LYS A 46 2.75 18.35 -4.41
CA LYS A 46 3.84 19.33 -4.23
C LYS A 46 5.26 18.73 -4.25
N CYS A 47 5.46 17.54 -3.70
CA CYS A 47 6.77 16.89 -3.70
C CYS A 47 6.80 15.72 -4.68
N PHE A 48 7.78 15.75 -5.57
CA PHE A 48 8.06 14.70 -6.55
C PHE A 48 8.08 13.28 -5.95
N PRO A 49 8.79 13.00 -4.84
CA PRO A 49 8.82 11.65 -4.27
C PRO A 49 7.44 11.15 -3.84
N CYS A 50 6.60 11.99 -3.22
CA CYS A 50 5.23 11.58 -2.84
C CYS A 50 4.33 11.41 -4.06
N ARG A 51 4.40 12.33 -5.03
CA ARG A 51 3.53 12.31 -6.22
C ARG A 51 3.80 11.08 -7.07
N LEU A 52 5.06 10.87 -7.49
CA LEU A 52 5.40 9.73 -8.33
C LEU A 52 5.55 8.44 -7.55
N GLY A 53 5.99 8.50 -6.29
CA GLY A 53 6.11 7.31 -5.45
C GLY A 53 4.79 6.60 -5.27
N ASN A 54 3.72 7.32 -4.91
CA ASN A 54 2.39 6.72 -4.79
C ASN A 54 1.87 6.16 -6.13
N THR A 55 2.09 6.86 -7.25
CA THR A 55 1.71 6.35 -8.58
C THR A 55 2.43 5.04 -8.92
N HIS A 56 3.76 4.98 -8.73
CA HIS A 56 4.52 3.76 -9.03
C HIS A 56 4.19 2.60 -8.11
N MET A 57 3.97 2.86 -6.82
CA MET A 57 3.53 1.82 -5.89
C MET A 57 2.13 1.29 -6.27
N LEU A 58 1.21 2.18 -6.66
CA LEU A 58 -0.12 1.78 -7.12
C LEU A 58 -0.04 0.92 -8.39
N GLU A 59 0.77 1.31 -9.37
CA GLU A 59 0.98 0.55 -10.61
C GLU A 59 1.56 -0.85 -10.34
N ILE A 60 2.43 -0.99 -9.33
CA ILE A 60 2.97 -2.29 -8.91
C ILE A 60 1.85 -3.14 -8.30
N LEU A 61 1.08 -2.58 -7.36
CA LEU A 61 -0.03 -3.29 -6.72
C LEU A 61 -1.13 -3.66 -7.72
N ASP A 62 -1.42 -2.80 -8.70
CA ASP A 62 -2.32 -3.10 -9.83
C ASP A 62 -1.84 -4.31 -10.63
N ARG A 63 -0.53 -4.40 -10.89
CA ARG A 63 0.05 -5.57 -11.58
C ARG A 63 -0.07 -6.84 -10.73
N MET A 64 0.15 -6.74 -9.42
CA MET A 64 0.00 -7.87 -8.50
C MET A 64 -1.44 -8.38 -8.48
N CYS A 65 -2.43 -7.48 -8.35
CA CYS A 65 -3.85 -7.86 -8.42
C CYS A 65 -4.24 -8.47 -9.78
N GLN A 66 -3.59 -8.08 -10.88
CA GLN A 66 -3.88 -8.62 -12.21
C GLN A 66 -3.09 -9.89 -12.56
N ASN A 67 -2.35 -10.49 -11.62
CA ASN A 67 -1.43 -11.61 -11.88
C ASN A 67 -0.41 -11.29 -13.00
N LYS A 68 0.01 -10.02 -13.10
CA LYS A 68 1.00 -9.50 -14.06
C LYS A 68 2.26 -8.99 -13.35
N ALA A 69 2.47 -9.42 -12.11
CA ALA A 69 3.62 -9.01 -11.33
C ALA A 69 4.92 -9.53 -11.94
N LYS A 70 5.98 -8.74 -11.77
CA LYS A 70 7.34 -9.08 -12.19
C LYS A 70 8.14 -9.51 -10.98
N SER A 71 9.13 -10.39 -11.17
CA SER A 71 10.06 -10.79 -10.11
C SER A 71 10.80 -9.60 -9.46
N THR A 72 10.94 -8.48 -10.17
CA THR A 72 11.58 -7.26 -9.68
C THR A 72 10.63 -6.32 -8.92
N ASP A 73 9.32 -6.56 -8.94
CA ASP A 73 8.33 -5.60 -8.44
C ASP A 73 8.43 -5.38 -6.91
N LEU A 74 8.73 -6.43 -6.12
CA LEU A 74 8.94 -6.29 -4.68
C LEU A 74 10.17 -5.43 -4.34
N ALA A 75 11.29 -5.70 -4.98
CA ALA A 75 12.50 -4.88 -4.77
C ALA A 75 12.28 -3.43 -5.22
N LEU A 76 11.47 -3.22 -6.26
CA LEU A 76 11.14 -1.88 -6.75
C LEU A 76 10.21 -1.13 -5.78
N ILE A 77 9.14 -1.77 -5.30
CA ILE A 77 8.17 -1.12 -4.41
C ILE A 77 8.84 -0.66 -3.10
N GLU A 78 9.76 -1.47 -2.58
CA GLU A 78 10.53 -1.14 -1.38
C GLU A 78 11.46 0.06 -1.61
N ARG A 79 12.24 0.06 -2.71
CA ARG A 79 13.14 1.18 -3.05
C ARG A 79 12.38 2.49 -3.24
N VAL A 80 11.24 2.44 -3.93
CA VAL A 80 10.36 3.60 -4.12
C VAL A 80 9.82 4.08 -2.78
N GLY A 81 9.33 3.15 -1.95
CA GLY A 81 8.78 3.44 -0.63
C GLY A 81 9.77 4.09 0.33
N VAL A 82 10.99 3.56 0.43
CA VAL A 82 12.08 4.12 1.26
C VAL A 82 12.46 5.52 0.77
N SER A 83 12.58 5.69 -0.55
CA SER A 83 12.88 6.99 -1.16
C SER A 83 11.75 8.01 -0.92
N MET A 84 10.49 7.57 -0.98
CA MET A 84 9.32 8.39 -0.69
C MET A 84 9.31 8.82 0.78
N LYS A 85 9.61 7.89 1.70
CA LYS A 85 9.70 8.16 3.14
C LYS A 85 10.76 9.21 3.47
N ALA A 86 11.93 9.12 2.85
CA ALA A 86 13.03 10.07 3.09
C ALA A 86 12.86 11.42 2.37
N GLY A 87 12.27 11.43 1.17
CA GLY A 87 12.21 12.62 0.32
C GLY A 87 10.93 13.46 0.43
N SER A 88 9.89 12.96 1.09
CA SER A 88 8.59 13.66 1.15
C SER A 88 8.59 14.82 2.15
N LEU A 89 7.94 15.92 1.77
CA LEU A 89 7.91 17.17 2.56
C LEU A 89 6.95 17.13 3.76
N CYS A 90 5.98 16.22 3.79
CA CYS A 90 4.96 16.17 4.84
C CYS A 90 4.68 14.71 5.28
N GLY A 91 3.99 14.58 6.43
CA GLY A 91 3.66 13.28 7.02
C GLY A 91 2.87 12.36 6.08
N HIS A 92 2.00 12.89 5.21
CA HIS A 92 1.27 12.07 4.22
C HIS A 92 2.21 11.27 3.33
N GLY A 93 3.20 11.94 2.72
CA GLY A 93 4.17 11.28 1.86
C GLY A 93 5.17 10.42 2.65
N GLN A 94 5.55 10.84 3.86
CA GLN A 94 6.50 10.09 4.69
C GLN A 94 5.92 8.76 5.20
N LEU A 95 4.62 8.74 5.51
CA LEU A 95 3.92 7.59 6.08
C LEU A 95 3.19 6.75 5.02
N GLY A 96 3.05 7.25 3.78
CA GLY A 96 2.30 6.57 2.72
C GLY A 96 2.83 5.17 2.36
N PHE A 97 4.11 4.87 2.64
CA PHE A 97 4.71 3.54 2.43
C PHE A 97 4.52 2.59 3.62
N ASN A 98 4.16 3.07 4.81
CA ASN A 98 4.10 2.24 6.02
C ASN A 98 3.14 1.03 5.90
N PRO A 99 1.96 1.12 5.27
CA PRO A 99 1.09 -0.04 5.11
C PRO A 99 1.77 -1.18 4.33
N ILE A 100 2.47 -0.85 3.23
CA ILE A 100 3.21 -1.83 2.42
C ILE A 100 4.36 -2.40 3.23
N ALA A 101 5.16 -1.56 3.90
CA ALA A 101 6.29 -2.02 4.71
C ALA A 101 5.85 -2.98 5.83
N SER A 102 4.71 -2.69 6.46
CA SER A 102 4.11 -3.57 7.47
C SER A 102 3.64 -4.89 6.86
N ALA A 103 2.99 -4.84 5.69
CA ALA A 103 2.52 -6.05 5.02
C ALA A 103 3.66 -6.95 4.54
N LEU A 104 4.75 -6.38 4.02
CA LEU A 104 5.95 -7.16 3.66
C LEU A 104 6.55 -7.89 4.88
N LYS A 105 6.46 -7.31 6.07
CA LYS A 105 6.97 -7.91 7.31
C LYS A 105 6.08 -9.03 7.86
N TYR A 106 4.76 -8.83 7.86
CA TYR A 106 3.83 -9.72 8.56
C TYR A 106 3.02 -10.65 7.63
N PHE A 107 2.91 -10.31 6.35
CA PHE A 107 2.11 -11.01 5.33
C PHE A 107 2.96 -11.37 4.10
N GLY A 108 4.27 -11.58 4.28
CA GLY A 108 5.20 -11.92 3.21
C GLY A 108 4.74 -13.14 2.41
N ASP A 109 4.32 -14.20 3.10
CA ASP A 109 3.86 -15.45 2.47
C ASP A 109 2.63 -15.23 1.56
N GLU A 110 1.67 -14.40 1.97
CA GLU A 110 0.50 -14.06 1.14
C GLU A 110 0.87 -13.22 -0.08
N ILE A 111 1.84 -12.32 0.09
CA ILE A 111 2.37 -11.51 -1.01
C ILE A 111 3.10 -12.40 -2.01
N GLU A 112 3.90 -13.36 -1.55
CA GLU A 112 4.58 -14.34 -2.40
C GLU A 112 3.59 -15.27 -3.13
N ALA A 113 2.54 -15.74 -2.43
CA ALA A 113 1.46 -16.52 -3.05
C ALA A 113 0.70 -15.72 -4.13
N CYS A 114 0.47 -14.42 -3.90
CA CYS A 114 -0.11 -13.54 -4.92
C CYS A 114 0.80 -13.40 -6.15
N LEU A 115 2.13 -13.39 -5.96
CA LEU A 115 3.09 -13.34 -7.07
C LEU A 115 3.14 -14.63 -7.87
N ALA A 116 2.92 -15.77 -7.21
CA ALA A 116 2.81 -17.07 -7.86
C ALA A 116 1.49 -17.26 -8.65
N GLY A 117 0.50 -16.39 -8.42
CA GLY A 117 -0.82 -16.46 -9.05
C GLY A 117 -1.80 -17.40 -8.35
N ASP A 118 -1.51 -17.79 -7.10
CA ASP A 118 -2.28 -18.78 -6.33
C ASP A 118 -3.54 -18.19 -5.67
N LEU A 119 -3.73 -16.87 -5.72
CA LEU A 119 -4.85 -16.18 -5.09
C LEU A 119 -5.84 -15.65 -6.14
N PRO A 120 -7.16 -15.68 -5.85
CA PRO A 120 -8.18 -15.19 -6.78
C PRO A 120 -7.94 -13.71 -7.12
N THR A 121 -8.16 -13.36 -8.38
CA THR A 121 -8.00 -11.98 -8.91
C THR A 121 -8.74 -10.99 -8.03
N PRO A 122 -8.05 -10.00 -7.42
CA PRO A 122 -8.69 -9.12 -6.47
C PRO A 122 -9.47 -7.99 -7.13
N GLY A 123 -10.50 -7.56 -6.42
CA GLY A 123 -11.31 -6.36 -6.64
C GLY A 123 -12.09 -6.09 -5.36
N VAL A 124 -12.42 -4.83 -5.11
CA VAL A 124 -13.02 -4.36 -3.84
C VAL A 124 -14.32 -5.11 -3.48
N PHE A 125 -14.97 -5.73 -4.48
CA PHE A 125 -16.20 -6.52 -4.35
C PHE A 125 -16.08 -7.96 -4.88
N GLY A 126 -14.87 -8.45 -5.19
CA GLY A 126 -14.68 -9.77 -5.81
C GLY A 126 -15.21 -9.89 -7.24
N ASP A 127 -15.49 -8.76 -7.90
CA ASP A 127 -16.05 -8.64 -9.25
C ASP A 127 -15.02 -8.21 -10.31
N GLY A 128 -13.77 -7.97 -9.89
CA GLY A 128 -12.69 -7.44 -10.74
C GLY A 128 -12.78 -5.93 -11.00
N THR A 129 -13.72 -5.21 -10.38
CA THR A 129 -13.83 -3.76 -10.51
C THR A 129 -12.74 -3.09 -9.67
N MET A 130 -11.84 -2.40 -10.37
CA MET A 130 -10.71 -1.70 -9.78
C MET A 130 -10.99 -0.20 -9.73
N ILE A 131 -10.92 0.41 -8.55
CA ILE A 131 -10.90 1.87 -8.46
C ILE A 131 -9.58 2.35 -9.06
N LEU A 132 -9.68 3.10 -10.15
CA LEU A 132 -8.55 3.74 -10.81
C LEU A 132 -8.63 5.24 -10.54
N PRO A 133 -7.94 5.76 -9.51
CA PRO A 133 -7.96 7.19 -9.24
C PRO A 133 -7.36 7.96 -10.43
N THR A 134 -8.16 8.84 -11.03
CA THR A 134 -7.79 9.60 -12.24
C THR A 134 -7.08 10.92 -11.93
N ARG A 135 -6.77 11.21 -10.67
CA ARG A 135 -6.14 12.47 -10.25
C ARG A 135 -4.69 12.27 -9.81
N THR A 136 -3.76 12.38 -10.76
CA THR A 136 -2.39 12.80 -10.46
C THR A 136 -2.36 14.32 -10.53
N ARG A 137 -2.41 15.01 -9.38
CA ARG A 137 -2.31 16.49 -9.35
C ARG A 137 -1.00 16.92 -10.06
N PRO A 138 -1.01 17.98 -10.89
CA PRO A 138 0.17 18.46 -11.63
C PRO A 138 1.39 18.80 -10.79
#